data_AF-A0A974HQP7-F1
#
_entry.id   AF-A0A974HQP7-F1
#
_cell.length_a   1.000
_cell.length_b   1.000
_cell.length_c   1.000
_cell.angle_alpha   90.00
_cell.angle_beta   90.00
_cell.angle_gamma   90.00
#
_symmetry.space_group_name_H-M   'P 1'
#
loop_
_entity.id
_entity.type
_entity.pdbx_description
1 polymer ?
#
loop_
_entity_poly.entity_id
_entity_poly.type
_entity_poly.pdbx_seq_one_letter_code
_entity_poly.pdbx_strand_id
1 'polypeptide(L)'
;MVLEANKAHNTIKFRKINPPNASIQRFIGKPKKGTFACLNCIFCTSIVKGDTINHPCYGTPIRLHHYATCDTYNVVYLLKCPCGMAYVGQTTRQVKSRIKVHRGYIRNFKKDTYTDTAVARHFSAMKHNLNQLKWLVLEVVNNPPRGGDLKLRLLQREMYWIRKLNSLNPKGLNELWSVKSFL
;
A
#
# COMPACT_ATOMS: atom_id res chain seq x y z
N MET A 1 12.58 -29.74 -66.88
CA MET A 1 13.21 -28.58 -66.22
C MET A 1 12.09 -27.71 -65.68
N VAL A 2 11.46 -28.04 -64.55
CA VAL A 2 11.91 -27.72 -63.18
C VAL A 2 12.73 -26.42 -63.13
N LEU A 3 12.08 -25.33 -62.73
CA LEU A 3 12.71 -24.22 -62.02
C LEU A 3 11.94 -24.07 -60.70
N GLU A 4 12.57 -24.58 -59.65
CA GLU A 4 12.19 -24.41 -58.25
C GLU A 4 12.66 -23.06 -57.70
N ALA A 5 11.93 -22.59 -56.69
CA ALA A 5 12.38 -21.77 -55.54
C ALA A 5 12.72 -20.28 -55.82
N ASN A 6 12.41 -19.29 -54.98
CA ASN A 6 12.17 -19.24 -53.53
C ASN A 6 11.27 -18.03 -53.18
N LYS A 7 10.16 -18.23 -52.46
CA LYS A 7 9.51 -17.16 -51.69
C LYS A 7 10.03 -17.24 -50.25
N ALA A 8 10.90 -16.31 -49.87
CA ALA A 8 11.36 -16.16 -48.50
C ALA A 8 10.21 -15.65 -47.61
N HIS A 9 9.60 -16.54 -46.85
CA HIS A 9 8.68 -16.19 -45.77
C HIS A 9 9.48 -15.64 -44.58
N ASN A 10 9.59 -14.32 -44.50
CA ASN A 10 10.21 -13.65 -43.36
C ASN A 10 9.21 -13.62 -42.19
N THR A 11 9.28 -14.61 -41.29
CA THR A 11 8.47 -14.65 -40.07
C THR A 11 9.11 -13.77 -39.00
N ILE A 12 8.52 -12.59 -38.78
CA ILE A 12 8.89 -11.70 -37.67
C ILE A 12 8.55 -12.40 -36.35
N LYS A 13 9.55 -12.95 -35.68
CA LYS A 13 9.42 -13.43 -34.30
C LYS A 13 9.24 -12.22 -33.37
N PHE A 14 8.01 -11.97 -32.94
CA PHE A 14 7.75 -11.05 -31.84
C PHE A 14 8.48 -11.54 -30.58
N ARG A 15 9.53 -10.82 -30.18
CA ARG A 15 10.20 -11.03 -28.89
C ARG A 15 9.16 -10.76 -27.80
N LYS A 16 8.92 -11.75 -26.93
CA LYS A 16 8.13 -11.56 -25.71
C LYS A 16 8.86 -10.53 -24.84
N ILE A 17 8.35 -9.30 -24.81
CA ILE A 17 8.81 -8.27 -23.87
C ILE A 17 8.30 -8.70 -22.50
N ASN A 18 9.22 -9.09 -21.61
CA ASN A 18 8.88 -9.34 -20.22
C ASN A 18 8.32 -8.05 -19.59
N PRO A 19 7.20 -8.11 -18.86
CA PRO A 19 6.64 -6.91 -18.22
C PRO A 19 7.65 -6.35 -17.19
N PRO A 20 7.82 -5.01 -17.13
CA PRO A 20 8.66 -4.40 -16.12
C PRO A 20 8.00 -4.58 -14.75
N ASN A 21 8.74 -5.15 -13.80
CA ASN A 21 8.35 -5.46 -12.41
C ASN A 21 7.64 -6.79 -12.13
N ALA A 22 8.16 -7.90 -12.68
CA ALA A 22 8.08 -9.15 -11.93
C ALA A 22 8.98 -9.02 -10.69
N SER A 23 8.39 -8.90 -9.50
CA SER A 23 9.13 -8.98 -8.23
C SER A 23 9.93 -10.28 -8.24
N ILE A 24 11.27 -10.21 -8.16
CA ILE A 24 12.14 -11.38 -8.08
C ILE A 24 11.62 -12.25 -6.93
N GLN A 25 11.05 -13.41 -7.28
CA GLN A 25 10.50 -14.34 -6.31
C GLN A 25 11.69 -14.97 -5.59
N ARG A 26 12.07 -14.38 -4.45
CA ARG A 26 13.22 -14.86 -3.64
C ARG A 26 12.95 -16.19 -2.94
N PHE A 27 11.70 -16.68 -3.00
CA PHE A 27 11.27 -17.89 -2.33
C PHE A 27 10.77 -18.89 -3.36
N ILE A 28 11.28 -20.11 -3.31
CA ILE A 28 10.97 -21.20 -4.26
C ILE A 28 9.57 -21.81 -4.01
N GLY A 29 8.86 -21.37 -2.95
CA GLY A 29 7.49 -21.78 -2.62
C GLY A 29 6.41 -20.74 -2.96
N LYS A 30 5.13 -21.13 -2.81
CA LYS A 30 3.99 -20.21 -2.92
C LYS A 30 4.18 -19.03 -1.96
N PRO A 31 4.15 -17.77 -2.43
CA PRO A 31 4.39 -16.62 -1.58
C PRO A 31 3.29 -16.53 -0.52
N LYS A 32 3.71 -16.44 0.75
CA LYS A 32 2.78 -16.20 1.87
C LYS A 32 2.10 -14.85 1.64
N LYS A 33 0.79 -14.77 1.88
CA LYS A 33 0.06 -13.50 1.80
C LYS A 33 0.29 -12.72 3.09
N GLY A 34 0.11 -11.41 3.03
CA GLY A 34 0.26 -10.52 4.17
C GLY A 34 1.42 -9.55 4.07
N THR A 35 1.62 -8.84 5.16
CA THR A 35 2.71 -7.87 5.29
C THR A 35 3.85 -8.47 6.12
N PHE A 36 5.08 -8.32 5.66
CA PHE A 36 6.26 -8.90 6.30
C PHE A 36 7.40 -7.90 6.45
N ALA A 37 8.17 -8.04 7.53
CA ALA A 37 9.37 -7.27 7.75
C ALA A 37 10.43 -7.65 6.71
N CYS A 38 11.19 -6.69 6.21
CA CYS A 38 12.47 -6.98 5.56
C CYS A 38 13.58 -7.18 6.62
N LEU A 39 14.73 -7.72 6.19
CA LEU A 39 15.74 -8.28 7.08
C LEU A 39 16.35 -7.25 8.07
N ASN A 40 16.55 -5.97 7.69
CA ASN A 40 17.23 -4.96 8.53
C ASN A 40 16.65 -3.53 8.35
N CYS A 41 15.35 -3.34 8.60
CA CYS A 41 14.72 -2.02 8.47
C CYS A 41 14.13 -1.54 9.81
N ILE A 42 14.58 -0.36 10.26
CA ILE A 42 14.11 0.30 11.48
C ILE A 42 12.58 0.49 11.46
N PHE A 43 11.99 0.75 10.28
CA PHE A 43 10.55 0.94 10.13
C PHE A 43 9.75 -0.37 10.18
N CYS A 44 10.40 -1.53 10.02
CA CYS A 44 9.74 -2.83 10.15
C CYS A 44 9.49 -3.22 11.61
N THR A 45 10.03 -2.49 12.59
CA THR A 45 9.75 -2.72 14.03
C THR A 45 8.29 -2.45 14.39
N SER A 46 7.64 -1.53 13.68
CA SER A 46 6.22 -1.18 13.85
C SER A 46 5.28 -1.94 12.91
N ILE A 47 5.78 -2.91 12.15
CA ILE A 47 4.97 -3.63 11.18
C ILE A 47 4.02 -4.62 11.88
N VAL A 48 2.77 -4.70 11.42
CA VAL A 48 1.86 -5.79 11.78
C VAL A 48 2.09 -6.91 10.77
N LYS A 49 2.62 -8.03 11.24
CA LYS A 49 2.93 -9.20 10.42
C LYS A 49 1.69 -10.07 10.25
N GLY A 50 1.55 -10.69 9.08
CA GLY A 50 0.53 -11.69 8.82
C GLY A 50 -0.42 -11.32 7.68
N ASP A 51 -1.31 -12.26 7.37
CA ASP A 51 -2.24 -12.21 6.24
C ASP A 51 -3.66 -11.78 6.63
N THR A 52 -3.88 -11.46 7.91
CA THR A 52 -5.21 -11.18 8.44
C THR A 52 -5.14 -9.96 9.36
N ILE A 53 -6.13 -9.08 9.25
CA ILE A 53 -6.33 -7.96 10.17
C ILE A 53 -7.73 -8.00 10.75
N ASN A 54 -7.91 -7.44 11.94
CA ASN A 54 -9.24 -7.29 12.51
C ASN A 54 -9.81 -5.92 12.15
N HIS A 55 -11.07 -5.89 11.73
CA HIS A 55 -11.77 -4.64 11.47
C HIS A 55 -11.77 -3.75 12.73
N PRO A 56 -11.37 -2.46 12.64
CA PRO A 56 -11.24 -1.58 13.82
C PRO A 56 -12.49 -1.51 14.71
N CYS A 57 -13.69 -1.40 14.12
CA CYS A 57 -14.95 -1.33 14.87
C CYS A 57 -15.55 -2.69 15.28
N TYR A 58 -15.57 -3.67 14.37
CA TYR A 58 -16.34 -4.92 14.57
C TYR A 58 -15.48 -6.11 15.00
N GLY A 59 -14.16 -5.99 14.96
CA GLY A 59 -13.24 -7.10 15.24
C GLY A 59 -13.23 -8.21 14.18
N THR A 60 -14.10 -8.14 13.17
CA THR A 60 -14.22 -9.17 12.13
C THR A 60 -12.90 -9.34 11.36
N PRO A 61 -12.44 -10.59 11.13
CA PRO A 61 -11.18 -10.83 10.45
C PRO A 61 -11.30 -10.54 8.95
N ILE A 62 -10.35 -9.80 8.41
CA ILE A 62 -10.21 -9.44 7.00
C ILE A 62 -8.92 -10.06 6.48
N ARG A 63 -9.03 -10.95 5.50
CA ARG A 63 -7.88 -11.58 4.84
C ARG A 63 -7.26 -10.64 3.80
N LEU A 64 -5.94 -10.58 3.80
CA LEU A 64 -5.09 -9.87 2.86
C LEU A 64 -4.73 -10.82 1.71
N HIS A 65 -4.70 -10.29 0.49
CA HIS A 65 -4.53 -11.11 -0.71
C HIS A 65 -3.15 -11.02 -1.36
N HIS A 66 -2.29 -10.11 -0.88
CA HIS A 66 -1.00 -9.78 -1.49
C HIS A 66 0.14 -10.09 -0.52
N TYR A 67 1.30 -10.48 -1.07
CA TYR A 67 2.56 -10.43 -0.34
C TYR A 67 3.11 -9.00 -0.42
N ALA A 68 3.44 -8.41 0.72
CA ALA A 68 4.01 -7.08 0.79
C ALA A 68 5.11 -6.98 1.85
N THR A 69 6.05 -6.08 1.62
CA THR A 69 7.11 -5.71 2.56
C THR A 69 7.20 -4.18 2.64
N CYS A 70 8.12 -3.66 3.45
CA CYS A 70 8.35 -2.22 3.52
C CYS A 70 8.89 -1.61 2.21
N ASP A 71 9.39 -2.44 1.29
CA ASP A 71 9.92 -2.03 -0.01
C ASP A 71 8.87 -2.07 -1.14
N THR A 72 7.64 -2.49 -0.84
CA THR A 72 6.57 -2.56 -1.84
C THR A 72 6.12 -1.15 -2.27
N TYR A 73 5.81 -1.00 -3.55
CA TYR A 73 5.32 0.23 -4.18
C TYR A 73 3.84 0.12 -4.51
N ASN A 74 3.21 1.26 -4.84
CA ASN A 74 1.83 1.34 -5.31
C ASN A 74 0.85 0.65 -4.36
N VAL A 75 0.88 1.05 -3.10
CA VAL A 75 0.11 0.38 -2.05
C VAL A 75 -0.98 1.28 -1.48
N VAL A 76 -2.01 0.63 -0.96
CA VAL A 76 -2.86 1.17 0.10
C VAL A 76 -2.38 0.56 1.42
N TYR A 77 -2.08 1.41 2.40
CA TYR A 77 -1.57 1.01 3.72
C TYR A 77 -2.51 1.48 4.83
N LEU A 78 -2.38 0.82 5.98
CA LEU A 78 -3.07 1.14 7.22
C LEU A 78 -2.04 1.60 8.25
N LEU A 79 -2.34 2.68 8.97
CA LEU A 79 -1.73 3.01 10.25
C LEU A 79 -2.73 2.72 11.36
N LYS A 80 -2.27 2.06 12.42
CA LYS A 80 -3.07 1.70 13.58
C LYS A 80 -2.59 2.46 14.81
N CYS A 81 -3.51 3.18 15.43
CA CYS A 81 -3.34 3.82 16.74
C CYS A 81 -3.42 2.78 17.86
N PRO A 82 -2.69 2.95 18.98
CA PRO A 82 -2.91 2.15 20.19
C PRO A 82 -4.34 2.23 20.72
N CYS A 83 -5.02 3.35 20.50
CA CYS A 83 -6.43 3.59 20.83
C CYS A 83 -7.45 2.83 19.97
N GLY A 84 -7.00 1.99 19.02
CA GLY A 84 -7.89 1.22 18.13
C GLY A 84 -8.30 1.95 16.84
N MET A 85 -8.15 3.28 16.78
CA MET A 85 -8.44 4.05 15.56
C MET A 85 -7.44 3.75 14.44
N ALA A 86 -7.91 3.89 13.20
CA ALA A 86 -7.15 3.58 11.99
C ALA A 86 -7.07 4.78 11.05
N TYR A 87 -5.94 4.91 10.36
CA TYR A 87 -5.75 5.79 9.21
C TYR A 87 -5.43 4.94 7.97
N VAL A 88 -6.15 5.16 6.88
CA VAL A 88 -5.85 4.56 5.57
C VAL A 88 -5.19 5.60 4.68
N GLY A 89 -4.11 5.22 4.01
CA GLY A 89 -3.46 6.08 3.02
C GLY A 89 -2.97 5.29 1.81
N GLN A 90 -2.70 5.97 0.71
CA GLN A 90 -2.00 5.40 -0.44
C GLN A 90 -0.60 5.98 -0.67
N THR A 91 0.25 5.23 -1.39
CA THR A 91 1.50 5.77 -1.92
C THR A 91 1.96 5.03 -3.18
N THR A 92 2.50 5.79 -4.15
CA THR A 92 3.23 5.25 -5.31
C THR A 92 4.71 4.97 -5.00
N ARG A 93 5.23 5.50 -3.90
CA ARG A 93 6.62 5.27 -3.43
C ARG A 93 6.68 4.00 -2.58
N GLN A 94 7.88 3.59 -2.18
CA GLN A 94 8.06 2.52 -1.19
C GLN A 94 7.33 2.87 0.12
N VAL A 95 6.60 1.90 0.68
CA VAL A 95 5.83 2.09 1.92
C VAL A 95 6.70 2.66 3.04
N LYS A 96 7.93 2.14 3.22
CA LYS A 96 8.86 2.62 4.26
C LYS A 96 9.13 4.11 4.19
N SER A 97 9.19 4.68 2.99
CA SER A 97 9.42 6.11 2.79
C SER A 97 8.22 6.92 3.28
N ARG A 98 7.00 6.44 3.04
CA ARG A 98 5.78 7.08 3.54
C ARG A 98 5.64 6.93 5.07
N ILE A 99 5.97 5.76 5.62
CA ILE A 99 5.99 5.56 7.08
C ILE A 99 7.03 6.46 7.75
N LYS A 100 8.22 6.62 7.17
CA LYS A 100 9.26 7.55 7.66
C LYS A 100 8.71 8.97 7.78
N VAL A 101 8.00 9.44 6.76
CA VAL A 101 7.38 10.77 6.74
C VAL A 101 6.35 10.92 7.86
N HIS A 102 5.41 9.98 7.99
CA HIS A 102 4.41 10.00 9.07
C HIS A 102 5.05 10.01 10.46
N ARG A 103 6.09 9.19 10.67
CA ARG A 103 6.83 9.18 11.93
C ARG A 103 7.51 10.52 12.22
N GLY A 104 8.03 11.18 11.19
CA GLY A 104 8.59 12.53 11.29
C GLY A 104 7.55 13.57 11.71
N TYR A 105 6.34 13.52 11.12
CA TYR A 105 5.25 14.42 11.46
C TYR A 105 4.76 14.24 12.90
N ILE A 106 4.60 13.00 13.37
CA ILE A 106 4.23 12.72 14.76
C ILE A 106 5.29 13.23 15.73
N ARG A 107 6.58 13.00 15.42
CA ARG A 107 7.69 13.43 16.31
C ARG A 107 7.80 14.95 16.41
N ASN A 108 7.66 15.64 15.29
CA ASN A 108 7.87 17.08 15.16
C ASN A 108 6.55 17.82 15.01
N PHE A 109 5.49 17.33 15.67
CA PHE A 109 4.16 17.90 15.53
C PHE A 109 4.16 19.35 16.02
N LYS A 110 3.67 20.25 15.17
CA LYS A 110 3.40 21.64 15.50
C LYS A 110 2.11 22.05 14.79
N LYS A 111 1.16 22.57 15.56
CA LYS A 111 -0.13 23.04 15.05
C LYS A 111 0.09 24.12 13.96
N ASP A 112 -0.76 24.11 12.94
CA ASP A 112 -0.75 25.09 11.85
C ASP A 112 0.55 25.08 11.02
N THR A 113 1.19 23.91 10.91
CA THR A 113 2.36 23.69 10.05
C THR A 113 2.18 22.48 9.13
N TYR A 114 3.15 22.21 8.25
CA TYR A 114 3.13 21.03 7.37
C TYR A 114 3.14 19.69 8.14
N THR A 115 3.49 19.68 9.43
CA THR A 115 3.42 18.47 10.27
C THR A 115 2.04 18.27 10.91
N ASP A 116 1.13 19.25 10.80
CA ASP A 116 -0.25 19.19 11.29
C ASP A 116 -1.13 18.31 10.41
N THR A 117 -0.82 17.01 10.43
CA THR A 117 -1.62 15.97 9.79
C THR A 117 -2.58 15.37 10.82
N ALA A 118 -3.72 14.84 10.36
CA ALA A 118 -4.71 14.20 11.24
C ALA A 118 -4.10 13.16 12.20
N VAL A 119 -3.16 12.35 11.70
CA VAL A 119 -2.44 11.34 12.51
C VAL A 119 -1.54 12.00 13.55
N ALA A 120 -0.72 12.99 13.16
CA ALA A 120 0.19 13.66 14.10
C ALA A 120 -0.57 14.45 15.17
N ARG A 121 -1.60 15.20 14.76
CA ARG A 121 -2.49 15.94 15.66
C ARG A 121 -3.17 15.02 16.66
N HIS A 122 -3.70 13.88 16.21
CA HIS A 122 -4.31 12.89 17.09
C HIS A 122 -3.31 12.30 18.09
N PHE A 123 -2.11 11.91 17.64
CA PHE A 123 -1.08 11.38 18.53
C PHE A 123 -0.66 12.39 19.60
N SER A 124 -0.53 13.66 19.23
CA SER A 124 -0.25 14.74 20.19
C SER A 124 -1.39 14.95 21.17
N ALA A 125 -2.64 15.02 20.69
CA ALA A 125 -3.82 15.27 21.52
C ALA A 125 -4.05 14.15 22.55
N MET A 126 -3.87 12.90 22.13
CA MET A 126 -4.07 11.71 22.97
C MET A 126 -2.82 11.30 23.76
N LYS A 127 -1.72 12.06 23.66
CA LYS A 127 -0.42 11.76 24.31
C LYS A 127 0.09 10.34 23.99
N HIS A 128 -0.15 9.86 22.77
CA HIS A 128 0.34 8.55 22.32
C HIS A 128 1.82 8.61 21.93
N ASN A 129 2.54 7.52 22.17
CA ASN A 129 3.94 7.40 21.82
C ASN A 129 4.11 6.94 20.35
N LEU A 130 5.04 7.56 19.64
CA LEU A 130 5.45 7.17 18.28
C LEU A 130 5.80 5.68 18.12
N ASN A 131 6.32 5.04 19.16
CA ASN A 131 6.68 3.61 19.15
C ASN A 131 5.46 2.68 19.21
N GLN A 132 4.30 3.20 19.61
CA GLN A 132 3.03 2.47 19.62
C GLN A 132 2.33 2.48 18.26
N LEU A 133 2.73 3.37 17.34
CA LEU A 133 2.22 3.37 15.97
C LEU A 133 2.54 2.04 15.30
N LYS A 134 1.51 1.37 14.78
CA LYS A 134 1.66 0.16 13.97
C LYS A 134 1.21 0.39 12.54
N TRP A 135 1.73 -0.38 11.58
CA TRP A 135 1.33 -0.25 10.18
C TRP A 135 1.37 -1.58 9.42
N LEU A 136 0.61 -1.65 8.32
CA LEU A 136 0.63 -2.77 7.37
C LEU A 136 0.15 -2.34 5.98
N VAL A 137 0.34 -3.22 4.99
CA VAL A 137 -0.18 -3.03 3.64
C VAL A 137 -1.51 -3.76 3.47
N LEU A 138 -2.56 -3.01 3.12
CA LEU A 138 -3.89 -3.54 2.85
C LEU A 138 -3.96 -4.15 1.44
N GLU A 139 -3.38 -3.45 0.47
CA GLU A 139 -3.47 -3.82 -0.93
C GLU A 139 -2.27 -3.32 -1.72
N VAL A 140 -1.79 -4.15 -2.65
CA VAL A 140 -0.84 -3.76 -3.69
C VAL A 140 -1.64 -3.53 -4.97
N VAL A 141 -1.63 -2.30 -5.47
CA VAL A 141 -2.42 -1.89 -6.63
C VAL A 141 -1.54 -1.94 -7.87
N ASN A 142 -1.90 -2.82 -8.80
CA ASN A 142 -1.20 -2.97 -10.08
C ASN A 142 -2.15 -2.63 -11.22
N ASN A 143 -1.64 -1.99 -12.27
CA ASN A 143 -2.40 -1.80 -13.50
C ASN A 143 -2.79 -3.14 -14.16
N PRO A 144 -3.96 -3.22 -14.81
CA PRO A 144 -4.30 -4.39 -15.59
C PRO A 144 -3.40 -4.47 -16.84
N PRO A 145 -3.33 -5.62 -17.52
CA PRO A 145 -2.49 -5.78 -18.73
C PRO A 145 -2.78 -4.75 -19.83
N ARG A 146 -4.01 -4.22 -19.89
CA ARG A 146 -4.44 -3.21 -20.87
C ARG A 146 -4.09 -1.78 -20.48
N GLY A 147 -3.33 -1.58 -19.41
CA GLY A 147 -2.99 -0.27 -18.88
C GLY A 147 -4.15 0.40 -18.12
N GLY A 148 -3.98 1.68 -17.82
CA GLY A 148 -4.93 2.48 -17.04
C GLY A 148 -4.21 3.49 -16.15
N ASP A 149 -4.97 4.45 -15.62
CA ASP A 149 -4.43 5.43 -14.67
C ASP A 149 -4.26 4.78 -13.28
N LEU A 150 -3.01 4.44 -12.96
CA LEU A 150 -2.64 3.87 -11.67
C LEU A 150 -2.98 4.80 -10.49
N LYS A 151 -2.85 6.12 -10.69
CA LYS A 151 -3.12 7.12 -9.65
C LYS A 151 -4.61 7.16 -9.34
N LEU A 152 -5.45 7.19 -10.38
CA LEU A 152 -6.90 7.11 -10.21
C LEU A 152 -7.30 5.80 -9.51
N ARG A 153 -6.71 4.67 -9.89
CA ARG A 153 -6.97 3.40 -9.23
C ARG A 153 -6.54 3.39 -7.77
N LEU A 154 -5.38 3.96 -7.44
CA LEU A 154 -4.94 4.10 -6.05
C LEU A 154 -5.94 4.91 -5.22
N LEU A 155 -6.46 6.02 -5.76
CA LEU A 155 -7.49 6.83 -5.10
C LEU A 155 -8.78 6.03 -4.86
N GLN A 156 -9.25 5.29 -5.86
CA GLN A 156 -10.43 4.43 -5.74
C GLN A 156 -10.24 3.32 -4.70
N ARG A 157 -9.07 2.68 -4.68
CA ARG A 157 -8.77 1.61 -3.70
C ARG A 157 -8.59 2.19 -2.29
N GLU A 158 -7.95 3.35 -2.14
CA GLU A 158 -7.86 4.07 -0.87
C GLU A 158 -9.25 4.37 -0.32
N MET A 159 -10.15 4.92 -1.13
CA MET A 159 -11.53 5.18 -0.72
C MET A 159 -12.29 3.91 -0.34
N TYR A 160 -12.16 2.84 -1.13
CA TYR A 160 -12.75 1.54 -0.79
C TYR A 160 -12.34 1.08 0.61
N TRP A 161 -11.04 1.16 0.92
CA TRP A 161 -10.52 0.77 2.24
C TRP A 161 -10.93 1.73 3.36
N ILE A 162 -10.99 3.03 3.08
CA ILE A 162 -11.46 4.03 4.05
C ILE A 162 -12.88 3.68 4.52
N ARG A 163 -13.78 3.38 3.57
CA ARG A 163 -15.16 2.96 3.86
C ARG A 163 -15.21 1.60 4.52
N LYS A 164 -14.50 0.61 3.98
CA LYS A 164 -14.50 -0.77 4.49
C LYS A 164 -14.02 -0.88 5.94
N LEU A 165 -13.14 0.01 6.39
CA LEU A 165 -12.58 -0.01 7.75
C LEU A 165 -13.20 1.03 8.68
N ASN A 166 -14.19 1.81 8.22
CA ASN A 166 -14.79 2.93 8.96
C ASN A 166 -13.72 3.89 9.53
N SER A 167 -12.71 4.21 8.72
CA SER A 167 -11.55 5.00 9.16
C SER A 167 -11.78 6.52 9.13
N LEU A 168 -12.99 6.99 8.78
CA LEU A 168 -13.32 8.41 8.81
C LEU A 168 -13.57 8.91 10.25
N ASN A 169 -13.14 10.14 10.52
CA ASN A 169 -13.46 10.85 11.76
C ASN A 169 -14.99 10.95 11.93
N PRO A 170 -15.58 10.67 13.11
CA PRO A 170 -14.94 10.45 14.42
C PRO A 170 -14.49 9.00 14.73
N LYS A 171 -14.82 8.02 13.89
CA LYS A 171 -14.52 6.59 14.17
C LYS A 171 -13.09 6.18 13.79
N GLY A 172 -12.44 6.95 12.93
CA GLY A 172 -11.03 6.79 12.57
C GLY A 172 -10.33 8.13 12.31
N LEU A 173 -9.14 8.06 11.73
CA LEU A 173 -8.21 9.19 11.63
C LEU A 173 -8.22 9.90 10.27
N ASN A 174 -8.94 9.38 9.27
CA ASN A 174 -9.10 10.06 8.00
C ASN A 174 -10.10 11.22 8.15
N GLU A 175 -9.69 12.44 7.80
CA GLU A 175 -10.56 13.63 7.87
C GLU A 175 -11.52 13.71 6.69
N LEU A 176 -11.02 13.43 5.48
CA LEU A 176 -11.77 13.47 4.23
C LEU A 176 -11.29 12.38 3.29
N TRP A 177 -12.12 12.04 2.31
CA TRP A 177 -11.75 11.23 1.16
C TRP A 177 -12.02 12.03 -0.12
N SER A 178 -11.20 11.84 -1.16
CA SER A 178 -11.33 12.64 -2.37
C SER A 178 -12.39 12.06 -3.32
N VAL A 179 -13.41 12.87 -3.63
CA VAL A 179 -14.45 12.54 -4.63
C VAL A 179 -13.87 12.49 -6.06
N LYS A 180 -12.65 13.04 -6.28
CA LYS A 180 -11.87 12.90 -7.53
C LYS A 180 -11.62 11.44 -7.96
N SER A 181 -11.98 10.48 -7.11
CA SER A 181 -11.95 9.05 -7.43
C SER A 181 -13.03 8.62 -8.46
N PHE A 182 -14.03 9.47 -8.72
CA PHE A 182 -15.19 9.20 -9.60
C PHE A 182 -15.39 10.19 -10.74
N LEU A 183 -14.55 11.23 -10.82
CA LEU A 183 -14.54 12.24 -11.88
C LEU A 183 -13.32 12.01 -12.76
#